data_AF-H0SEZ2-F1
#
_entry.id   AF-H0SEZ2-F1
#
_cell.length_a   1.000
_cell.length_b   1.000
_cell.length_c   1.000
_cell.angle_alpha   90.00
_cell.angle_beta   90.00
_cell.angle_gamma   90.00
#
_symmetry.space_group_name_H-M   'P 1'
#
loop_
_entity.id
_entity.type
_entity.pdbx_description
1 polymer ?
#
loop_
_entity_poly.entity_id
_entity_poly.type
_entity_poly.pdbx_seq_one_letter_code
_entity_poly.pdbx_strand_id
1 'polypeptide(L)'
;MTPGLVRAGPLCLAGLLLAWTALALPAFWRSADAERIAAQIVGGRSFQPDVAAQALAGVERGAVAGICQPAALRAKAILQLYLYEDAASAQRQEADSALSALRDDLRAALRCIPTDAYLWLVLFSMESRGGIQPGQLDYLRLSYANAPNEGWVALKRNPIALGSFTALDAGLARLAVNEFAQIVRNGLYDEAAAIYAAIGPEARIALLVRLIDVPQFHRERLSRALDAVMPGVPIPGVDRSDDQPWKR
;
A
#
# COMPACT_ATOMS: atom_id res chain seq x y z
N MET A 1 -11.23 53.67 -37.71
CA MET A 1 -10.92 52.41 -36.98
C MET A 1 -9.66 52.64 -36.15
N THR A 2 -9.79 52.72 -34.82
CA THR A 2 -8.71 53.17 -33.93
C THR A 2 -7.77 52.00 -33.57
N PRO A 3 -6.47 52.09 -33.87
CA PRO A 3 -5.49 51.01 -33.63
C PRO A 3 -5.18 50.74 -32.14
N GLY A 4 -5.75 51.53 -31.22
CA GLY A 4 -5.53 51.39 -29.77
C GLY A 4 -6.27 50.23 -29.11
N LEU A 5 -7.42 49.79 -29.63
CA LEU A 5 -8.23 48.74 -28.98
C LEU A 5 -7.60 47.33 -29.11
N VAL A 6 -6.79 47.09 -30.14
CA VAL A 6 -6.27 45.74 -30.44
C VAL A 6 -5.13 45.35 -29.49
N ARG A 7 -4.46 46.30 -28.83
CA ARG A 7 -3.34 46.03 -27.91
C ARG A 7 -3.74 45.86 -26.44
N ALA A 8 -4.94 46.30 -26.05
CA ALA A 8 -5.39 46.20 -24.66
C ALA A 8 -5.83 44.78 -24.27
N GLY A 9 -6.44 44.04 -25.19
CA GLY A 9 -6.88 42.65 -24.97
C GLY A 9 -5.79 41.69 -24.46
N PRO A 10 -4.62 41.58 -25.13
CA PRO A 10 -3.58 40.65 -24.70
C PRO A 10 -2.94 41.01 -23.34
N LEU A 11 -2.86 42.30 -22.99
CA LEU A 11 -2.33 42.74 -21.68
C LEU A 11 -3.26 42.34 -20.53
N CYS A 12 -4.59 42.47 -20.71
CA CYS A 12 -5.56 42.03 -19.72
C CYS A 12 -5.53 40.50 -19.53
N LEU A 13 -5.40 39.73 -20.62
CA LEU A 13 -5.28 38.28 -20.55
C LEU A 13 -4.00 37.84 -19.84
N ALA A 14 -2.87 38.47 -20.14
CA ALA A 14 -1.61 38.20 -19.45
C ALA A 14 -1.70 38.50 -17.94
N GLY A 15 -2.33 39.62 -17.56
CA GLY A 15 -2.58 39.97 -16.16
C GLY A 15 -3.45 38.94 -15.44
N LEU A 16 -4.53 38.47 -16.07
CA LEU A 16 -5.40 37.43 -15.51
C LEU A 16 -4.68 36.09 -15.34
N LEU A 17 -3.84 35.69 -16.28
CA LEU A 17 -3.03 34.47 -16.19
C LEU A 17 -1.98 34.56 -15.07
N LEU A 18 -1.32 35.71 -14.91
CA LEU A 18 -0.37 35.94 -13.82
C LEU A 18 -1.06 35.94 -12.45
N ALA A 19 -2.24 36.55 -12.34
CA ALA A 19 -3.03 36.52 -11.12
C ALA A 19 -3.50 35.10 -10.78
N TRP A 20 -4.00 34.35 -11.78
CA TRP A 20 -4.42 32.96 -11.59
C TRP A 20 -3.26 32.06 -11.17
N THR A 21 -2.11 32.17 -11.84
CA THR A 21 -0.91 31.38 -11.47
C THR A 21 -0.41 31.73 -10.08
N ALA A 22 -0.35 33.02 -9.70
CA ALA A 22 0.04 33.42 -8.35
C ALA A 22 -0.89 32.85 -7.25
N LEU A 23 -2.19 32.69 -7.56
CA LEU A 23 -3.19 32.13 -6.64
C LEU A 23 -3.18 30.58 -6.61
N ALA A 24 -3.08 29.94 -7.76
CA ALA A 24 -3.20 28.48 -7.89
C ALA A 24 -1.88 27.74 -7.59
N LEU A 25 -0.74 28.34 -7.92
CA LEU A 25 0.57 27.70 -7.83
C LEU A 25 0.91 27.27 -6.38
N PRO A 26 0.70 28.09 -5.33
CA PRO A 26 1.01 27.66 -3.96
C PRO A 26 0.20 26.46 -3.49
N ALA A 27 -1.07 26.33 -3.91
CA ALA A 27 -1.91 25.19 -3.56
C ALA A 27 -1.38 23.90 -4.21
N PHE A 28 -0.97 23.98 -5.48
CA PHE A 28 -0.38 22.86 -6.22
C PHE A 28 0.94 22.37 -5.61
N TRP A 29 1.84 23.28 -5.20
CA TRP A 29 3.11 22.87 -4.58
C TRP A 29 2.90 22.15 -3.24
N ARG A 30 1.95 22.61 -2.42
CA ARG A 30 1.64 21.97 -1.13
C ARG A 30 1.11 20.55 -1.31
N SER A 31 0.25 20.31 -2.31
CA SER A 31 -0.22 18.95 -2.60
C SER A 31 0.90 18.08 -3.15
N ALA A 32 1.75 18.62 -4.03
CA ALA A 32 2.87 17.88 -4.62
C ALA A 32 3.89 17.38 -3.58
N ASP A 33 4.18 18.16 -2.54
CA ASP A 33 5.08 17.73 -1.47
C ASP A 33 4.47 16.63 -0.61
N ALA A 34 3.18 16.75 -0.26
CA ALA A 34 2.46 15.73 0.49
C ALA A 34 2.33 14.42 -0.30
N GLU A 35 2.06 14.50 -1.61
CA GLU A 35 2.03 13.35 -2.51
C GLU A 35 3.38 12.65 -2.57
N ARG A 36 4.48 13.41 -2.64
CA ARG A 36 5.84 12.85 -2.64
C ARG A 36 6.15 12.12 -1.33
N ILE A 37 5.80 12.72 -0.19
CA ILE A 37 6.00 12.11 1.13
C ILE A 37 5.16 10.84 1.25
N ALA A 38 3.87 10.89 0.91
CA ALA A 38 2.99 9.73 0.90
C ALA A 38 3.52 8.59 0.01
N ALA A 39 4.00 8.90 -1.20
CA ALA A 39 4.60 7.90 -2.07
C ALA A 39 5.85 7.24 -1.45
N GLN A 40 6.68 8.02 -0.76
CA GLN A 40 7.86 7.50 -0.06
C GLN A 40 7.48 6.64 1.16
N ILE A 41 6.45 7.04 1.92
CA ILE A 41 5.90 6.24 3.03
C ILE A 41 5.43 4.88 2.54
N VAL A 42 4.65 4.86 1.46
CA VAL A 42 4.19 3.61 0.83
C VAL A 42 5.36 2.74 0.38
N GLY A 43 6.42 3.37 -0.14
CA GLY A 43 7.69 2.72 -0.49
C GLY A 43 8.51 2.23 0.71
N GLY A 44 8.02 2.39 1.95
CA GLY A 44 8.68 1.90 3.16
C GLY A 44 9.62 2.90 3.82
N ARG A 45 9.69 4.15 3.35
CA ARG A 45 10.49 5.19 4.01
C ARG A 45 9.77 5.70 5.25
N SER A 46 10.46 5.71 6.39
CA SER A 46 9.98 6.37 7.60
C SER A 46 10.33 7.85 7.62
N PHE A 47 9.49 8.63 8.29
CA PHE A 47 9.62 10.06 8.52
C PHE A 47 9.38 10.40 9.98
N GLN A 48 9.88 11.55 10.43
CA GLN A 48 9.46 12.08 11.73
C GLN A 48 7.95 12.41 11.68
N PRO A 49 7.16 12.09 12.73
CA PRO A 49 5.72 12.34 12.74
C PRO A 49 5.36 13.80 12.44
N ASP A 50 6.15 14.74 12.95
CA ASP A 50 5.97 16.18 12.71
C ASP A 50 6.04 16.55 11.22
N VAL A 51 6.90 15.87 10.43
CA VAL A 51 7.01 16.11 8.98
C VAL A 51 5.76 15.62 8.25
N ALA A 52 5.26 14.44 8.62
CA ALA A 52 4.03 13.89 8.05
C ALA A 52 2.79 14.73 8.45
N ALA A 53 2.73 15.21 9.69
CA ALA A 53 1.68 16.09 10.19
C ALA A 53 1.68 17.45 9.47
N GLN A 54 2.85 18.05 9.24
CA GLN A 54 2.96 19.28 8.46
C GLN A 54 2.52 19.10 7.01
N ALA A 55 2.88 17.98 6.38
CA ALA A 55 2.42 17.64 5.04
C ALA A 55 0.90 17.46 4.97
N LEU A 56 0.32 16.76 5.96
CA LEU A 56 -1.12 16.56 6.08
C LEU A 56 -1.86 17.91 6.22
N ALA A 57 -1.41 18.78 7.13
CA ALA A 57 -1.96 20.12 7.28
C ALA A 57 -1.80 20.99 6.02
N GLY A 58 -0.79 20.71 5.18
CA GLY A 58 -0.63 21.30 3.86
C GLY A 58 -1.75 20.92 2.90
N VAL A 59 -2.08 19.62 2.84
CA VAL A 59 -3.18 19.09 2.02
C VAL A 59 -4.52 19.62 2.48
N GLU A 60 -4.79 19.60 3.79
CA GLU A 60 -6.07 20.05 4.35
C GLU A 60 -6.35 21.53 4.08
N ARG A 61 -5.32 22.38 4.15
CA ARG A 61 -5.45 23.81 3.78
C ARG A 61 -5.67 24.05 2.29
N GLY A 62 -5.25 23.11 1.44
CA GLY A 62 -5.43 23.19 -0.01
C GLY A 62 -6.71 22.51 -0.52
N ALA A 63 -7.34 21.68 0.31
CA ALA A 63 -8.53 20.93 -0.05
C ALA A 63 -9.72 21.87 -0.27
N VAL A 64 -10.30 21.81 -1.46
CA VAL A 64 -11.53 22.53 -1.77
C VAL A 64 -12.71 21.59 -1.55
N ALA A 65 -13.58 21.92 -0.59
CA ALA A 65 -14.74 21.12 -0.27
C ALA A 65 -15.60 20.84 -1.52
N GLY A 66 -15.96 19.57 -1.72
CA GLY A 66 -16.79 19.12 -2.85
C GLY A 66 -16.06 18.87 -4.16
N ILE A 67 -14.77 19.21 -4.29
CA ILE A 67 -13.98 18.89 -5.48
C ILE A 67 -13.16 17.61 -5.23
N CYS A 68 -13.37 16.61 -6.09
CA CYS A 68 -12.57 15.39 -6.11
C CYS A 68 -11.15 15.73 -6.61
N GLN A 69 -10.18 15.71 -5.69
CA GLN A 69 -8.76 15.86 -5.96
C GLN A 69 -8.06 14.52 -5.64
N PRO A 70 -8.01 13.57 -6.60
CA PRO A 70 -7.50 12.21 -6.38
C PRO A 70 -6.16 12.17 -5.64
N ALA A 71 -5.15 12.85 -6.16
CA ALA A 71 -3.80 12.77 -5.62
C ALA A 71 -3.71 13.33 -4.18
N ALA A 72 -4.39 14.46 -3.91
CA ALA A 72 -4.48 15.06 -2.59
C ALA A 72 -5.22 14.17 -1.58
N LEU A 73 -6.37 13.60 -1.96
CA LEU A 73 -7.15 12.70 -1.10
C LEU A 73 -6.39 11.39 -0.78
N ARG A 74 -5.70 10.83 -1.78
CA ARG A 74 -4.83 9.68 -1.59
C ARG A 74 -3.67 10.00 -0.65
N ALA A 75 -2.99 11.13 -0.85
CA ALA A 75 -1.90 11.57 0.02
C ALA A 75 -2.38 11.80 1.46
N LYS A 76 -3.54 12.45 1.63
CA LYS A 76 -4.19 12.64 2.93
C LYS A 76 -4.39 11.31 3.65
N ALA A 77 -5.03 10.34 3.01
CA ALA A 77 -5.33 9.04 3.61
C ALA A 77 -4.04 8.28 4.01
N ILE A 78 -3.01 8.31 3.17
CA ILE A 78 -1.72 7.67 3.47
C ILE A 78 -1.02 8.35 4.66
N LEU A 79 -0.98 9.69 4.68
CA LEU A 79 -0.35 10.45 5.77
C LEU A 79 -1.07 10.23 7.10
N GLN A 80 -2.41 10.20 7.09
CA GLN A 80 -3.19 9.88 8.28
C GLN A 80 -2.99 8.46 8.75
N LEU A 81 -2.92 7.48 7.84
CA LEU A 81 -2.57 6.10 8.18
C LEU A 81 -1.20 6.04 8.86
N TYR A 82 -0.20 6.71 8.29
CA TYR A 82 1.15 6.76 8.84
C TYR A 82 1.18 7.31 10.27
N LEU A 83 0.54 8.46 10.49
CA LEU A 83 0.46 9.09 11.81
C LEU A 83 -0.33 8.22 12.80
N TYR A 84 -1.37 7.53 12.32
CA TYR A 84 -2.13 6.59 13.14
C TYR A 84 -1.29 5.39 13.55
N GLU A 85 -0.52 4.78 12.64
CA GLU A 85 0.34 3.64 12.92
C GLU A 85 1.48 4.02 13.89
N ASP A 86 2.06 5.20 13.72
CA ASP A 86 3.06 5.77 14.63
C ASP A 86 2.47 5.98 16.04
N ALA A 87 1.33 6.67 16.14
CA ALA A 87 0.65 6.90 17.42
C ALA A 87 0.20 5.60 18.11
N ALA A 88 -0.34 4.64 17.34
CA ALA A 88 -0.77 3.34 17.85
C ALA A 88 0.39 2.51 18.40
N SER A 89 1.62 2.73 17.90
CA SER A 89 2.83 2.11 18.45
C SER A 89 3.24 2.72 19.80
N ALA A 90 2.88 3.99 20.05
CA ALA A 90 3.24 4.74 21.25
C ALA A 90 2.20 4.64 22.38
N GLN A 91 0.89 4.70 22.09
CA GLN A 91 -0.21 4.71 23.08
C GLN A 91 -1.53 4.16 22.49
N ARG A 92 -2.25 3.29 23.22
CA ARG A 92 -3.46 2.60 22.70
C ARG A 92 -4.79 3.36 22.84
N GLN A 93 -4.91 4.35 23.73
CA GLN A 93 -6.22 4.90 24.14
C GLN A 93 -6.77 6.04 23.27
N GLU A 94 -5.91 6.81 22.58
CA GLU A 94 -6.36 7.86 21.62
C GLU A 94 -6.64 7.30 20.21
N ALA A 95 -6.52 5.98 20.02
CA ALA A 95 -6.56 5.33 18.72
C ALA A 95 -7.96 5.28 18.10
N ASP A 96 -9.04 5.23 18.88
CA ASP A 96 -10.38 4.95 18.34
C ASP A 96 -10.98 6.11 17.53
N SER A 97 -10.85 7.35 18.03
CA SER A 97 -11.33 8.54 17.31
C SER A 97 -10.51 8.80 16.05
N ALA A 98 -9.19 8.65 16.13
CA ALA A 98 -8.28 8.74 14.99
C ALA A 98 -8.58 7.67 13.94
N LEU A 99 -8.89 6.44 14.37
CA LEU A 99 -9.28 5.34 13.49
C LEU A 99 -10.59 5.65 12.75
N SER A 100 -11.59 6.24 13.43
CA SER A 100 -12.85 6.63 12.79
C SER A 100 -12.64 7.71 11.74
N ALA A 101 -11.86 8.75 12.04
CA ALA A 101 -11.55 9.82 11.09
C ALA A 101 -10.82 9.28 9.85
N LEU A 102 -9.80 8.44 10.05
CA LEU A 102 -9.06 7.80 8.95
C LEU A 102 -9.97 6.94 8.07
N ARG A 103 -10.91 6.20 8.67
CA ARG A 103 -11.88 5.37 7.93
C ARG A 103 -12.77 6.23 7.03
N ASP A 104 -13.26 7.37 7.53
CA ASP A 104 -14.09 8.28 6.75
C ASP A 104 -13.30 8.94 5.62
N ASP A 105 -12.04 9.30 5.87
CA ASP A 105 -11.14 9.85 4.86
C ASP A 105 -10.77 8.83 3.78
N LEU A 106 -10.53 7.56 4.14
CA LEU A 106 -10.33 6.47 3.18
C LEU A 106 -11.55 6.28 2.28
N ARG A 107 -12.76 6.25 2.87
CA ARG A 107 -14.00 6.13 2.09
C ARG A 107 -14.23 7.35 1.21
N ALA A 108 -13.90 8.55 1.68
CA ALA A 108 -13.97 9.76 0.87
C ALA A 108 -12.99 9.71 -0.31
N ALA A 109 -11.75 9.26 -0.08
CA ALA A 109 -10.76 9.05 -1.12
C ALA A 109 -11.22 7.99 -2.13
N LEU A 110 -11.75 6.84 -1.68
CA LEU A 110 -12.23 5.76 -2.54
C LEU A 110 -13.48 6.12 -3.35
N ARG A 111 -14.32 7.04 -2.88
CA ARG A 111 -15.40 7.63 -3.71
C ARG A 111 -14.85 8.43 -4.89
N CYS A 112 -13.69 9.06 -4.72
CA CYS A 112 -13.02 9.84 -5.76
C CYS A 112 -12.09 8.96 -6.62
N ILE A 113 -11.52 7.88 -6.05
CA ILE A 113 -10.53 7.00 -6.68
C ILE A 113 -10.90 5.53 -6.41
N PRO A 114 -11.98 5.02 -7.02
CA PRO A 114 -12.46 3.66 -6.74
C PRO A 114 -11.51 2.56 -7.23
N THR A 115 -10.48 2.93 -7.99
CA THR A 115 -9.46 2.01 -8.52
C THR A 115 -8.17 1.98 -7.68
N ASP A 116 -8.09 2.69 -6.55
CA ASP A 116 -6.88 2.63 -5.71
C ASP A 116 -6.86 1.34 -4.88
N ALA A 117 -6.12 0.35 -5.36
CA ALA A 117 -5.99 -0.95 -4.71
C ALA A 117 -5.34 -0.90 -3.32
N TYR A 118 -4.46 0.06 -3.07
CA TYR A 118 -3.80 0.18 -1.77
C TYR A 118 -4.75 0.77 -0.74
N LEU A 119 -5.56 1.77 -1.10
CA LEU A 119 -6.58 2.30 -0.19
C LEU A 119 -7.65 1.26 0.15
N TRP A 120 -8.05 0.41 -0.82
CA TRP A 120 -8.91 -0.74 -0.53
C TRP A 120 -8.28 -1.74 0.45
N LEU A 121 -6.97 -2.01 0.31
CA LEU A 121 -6.23 -2.87 1.24
C LEU A 121 -6.17 -2.27 2.65
N VAL A 122 -5.89 -0.98 2.76
CA VAL A 122 -5.85 -0.27 4.05
C VAL A 122 -7.22 -0.33 4.72
N LEU A 123 -8.29 -0.07 3.97
CA LEU A 123 -9.66 -0.17 4.50
C LEU A 123 -9.97 -1.58 4.98
N PHE A 124 -9.60 -2.63 4.22
CA PHE A 124 -9.71 -4.02 4.68
C PHE A 124 -8.97 -4.24 6.00
N SER A 125 -7.70 -3.84 6.09
CA SER A 125 -6.87 -4.05 7.27
C SER A 125 -7.45 -3.36 8.51
N MET A 126 -7.97 -2.15 8.37
CA MET A 126 -8.59 -1.42 9.47
C MET A 126 -9.88 -2.06 9.96
N GLU A 127 -10.78 -2.44 9.05
CA GLU A 127 -12.08 -3.00 9.42
C GLU A 127 -11.96 -4.42 9.99
N SER A 128 -10.90 -5.15 9.61
CA SER A 128 -10.64 -6.52 10.07
C SER A 128 -9.87 -6.63 11.39
N ARG A 129 -9.45 -5.51 12.01
CA ARG A 129 -8.67 -5.53 13.28
C ARG A 129 -9.37 -6.25 14.43
N GLY A 130 -10.71 -6.23 14.47
CA GLY A 130 -11.53 -6.91 15.47
C GLY A 130 -11.99 -8.32 15.06
N GLY A 131 -11.45 -8.86 13.97
CA GLY A 131 -11.92 -10.08 13.31
C GLY A 131 -12.59 -9.80 11.98
N ILE A 132 -12.56 -10.79 11.09
CA ILE A 132 -13.06 -10.66 9.71
C ILE A 132 -14.55 -11.01 9.64
N GLN A 133 -15.32 -10.07 9.11
CA GLN A 133 -16.73 -10.27 8.75
C GLN A 133 -16.86 -10.52 7.24
N PRO A 134 -17.86 -11.30 6.77
CA PRO A 134 -17.98 -11.67 5.35
C PRO A 134 -17.99 -10.48 4.38
N GLY A 135 -18.64 -9.37 4.74
CA GLY A 135 -18.68 -8.16 3.90
C GLY A 135 -17.36 -7.39 3.82
N GLN A 136 -16.41 -7.64 4.72
CA GLN A 136 -15.11 -6.97 4.69
C GLN A 136 -14.18 -7.58 3.64
N LEU A 137 -14.37 -8.85 3.28
CA LEU A 137 -13.60 -9.53 2.23
C LEU A 137 -13.76 -8.84 0.87
N ASP A 138 -14.86 -8.12 0.63
CA ASP A 138 -15.06 -7.33 -0.59
C ASP A 138 -13.99 -6.25 -0.77
N TYR A 139 -13.51 -5.63 0.30
CA TYR A 139 -12.41 -4.66 0.21
C TYR A 139 -11.12 -5.32 -0.28
N LEU A 140 -10.82 -6.53 0.20
CA LEU A 140 -9.66 -7.28 -0.27
C LEU A 140 -9.83 -7.72 -1.73
N ARG A 141 -11.04 -8.14 -2.14
CA ARG A 141 -11.36 -8.45 -3.55
C ARG A 141 -11.16 -7.23 -4.45
N LEU A 142 -11.61 -6.06 -4.02
CA LEU A 142 -11.42 -4.80 -4.74
C LEU A 142 -9.93 -4.42 -4.85
N SER A 143 -9.14 -4.67 -3.80
CA SER A 143 -7.69 -4.49 -3.89
C SER A 143 -7.07 -5.37 -4.98
N TYR A 144 -7.38 -6.67 -4.99
CA TYR A 144 -6.87 -7.59 -6.01
C TYR A 144 -7.36 -7.24 -7.42
N ALA A 145 -8.62 -6.85 -7.58
CA ALA A 145 -9.21 -6.53 -8.88
C ALA A 145 -8.56 -5.31 -9.54
N ASN A 146 -8.20 -4.30 -8.75
CA ASN A 146 -7.67 -3.05 -9.27
C ASN A 146 -6.14 -3.04 -9.48
N ALA A 147 -5.41 -3.93 -8.80
CA ALA A 147 -3.95 -4.01 -8.92
C ALA A 147 -3.42 -5.45 -8.81
N PRO A 148 -3.79 -6.34 -9.74
CA PRO A 148 -3.40 -7.76 -9.65
C PRO A 148 -1.89 -7.99 -9.82
N ASN A 149 -1.17 -7.08 -10.48
CA ASN A 149 0.25 -7.22 -10.83
C ASN A 149 1.15 -6.10 -10.28
N GLU A 150 0.65 -5.23 -9.41
CA GLU A 150 1.44 -4.14 -8.81
C GLU A 150 2.32 -4.70 -7.69
N GLY A 151 3.61 -4.91 -7.98
CA GLY A 151 4.54 -5.58 -7.05
C GLY A 151 4.62 -4.92 -5.67
N TRP A 152 4.60 -3.58 -5.59
CA TRP A 152 4.63 -2.87 -4.30
C TRP A 152 3.34 -3.05 -3.49
N VAL A 153 2.18 -3.14 -4.13
CA VAL A 153 0.91 -3.46 -3.45
C VAL A 153 0.94 -4.91 -2.99
N ALA A 154 1.40 -5.82 -3.84
CA ALA A 154 1.51 -7.24 -3.52
C ALA A 154 2.36 -7.46 -2.26
N LEU A 155 3.50 -6.79 -2.11
CA LEU A 155 4.34 -6.89 -0.91
C LEU A 155 3.65 -6.46 0.39
N LYS A 156 2.65 -5.57 0.33
CA LYS A 156 1.85 -5.14 1.48
C LYS A 156 0.61 -6.02 1.67
N ARG A 157 -0.05 -6.39 0.57
CA ARG A 157 -1.29 -7.16 0.54
C ARG A 157 -1.08 -8.61 0.93
N ASN A 158 -0.03 -9.23 0.42
CA ASN A 158 0.22 -10.65 0.60
C ASN A 158 0.32 -11.08 2.07
N PRO A 159 1.15 -10.43 2.93
CA PRO A 159 1.20 -10.79 4.34
C PRO A 159 -0.13 -10.56 5.05
N ILE A 160 -0.88 -9.50 4.70
CA ILE A 160 -2.20 -9.22 5.30
C ILE A 160 -3.20 -10.33 4.92
N ALA A 161 -3.28 -10.68 3.63
CA ALA A 161 -4.19 -11.72 3.14
C ALA A 161 -3.84 -13.09 3.73
N LEU A 162 -2.56 -13.48 3.71
CA LEU A 162 -2.11 -14.77 4.24
C LEU A 162 -2.14 -14.84 5.77
N GLY A 163 -1.99 -13.72 6.48
CA GLY A 163 -2.21 -13.65 7.92
C GLY A 163 -3.67 -13.94 8.32
N SER A 164 -4.59 -13.75 7.38
CA SER A 164 -6.02 -14.01 7.52
C SER A 164 -6.51 -15.24 6.75
N PHE A 165 -5.59 -16.14 6.36
CA PHE A 165 -5.86 -17.21 5.39
C PHE A 165 -7.06 -18.09 5.71
N THR A 166 -7.27 -18.44 6.98
CA THR A 166 -8.37 -19.30 7.43
C THR A 166 -9.76 -18.65 7.32
N ALA A 167 -9.82 -17.32 7.21
CA ALA A 167 -11.05 -16.57 7.01
C ALA A 167 -11.34 -16.25 5.53
N LEU A 168 -10.41 -16.53 4.62
CA LEU A 168 -10.58 -16.25 3.20
C LEU A 168 -11.51 -17.27 2.55
N ASP A 169 -12.32 -16.81 1.60
CA ASP A 169 -12.96 -17.72 0.66
C ASP A 169 -11.93 -18.36 -0.30
N ALA A 170 -12.32 -19.45 -0.96
CA ALA A 170 -11.44 -20.21 -1.84
C ALA A 170 -10.88 -19.39 -3.02
N GLY A 171 -11.58 -18.35 -3.47
CA GLY A 171 -11.11 -17.44 -4.52
C GLY A 171 -9.99 -16.52 -4.02
N LEU A 172 -10.23 -15.83 -2.90
CA LEU A 172 -9.25 -14.96 -2.27
C LEU A 172 -8.01 -15.72 -1.78
N ALA A 173 -8.18 -16.90 -1.18
CA ALA A 173 -7.07 -17.76 -0.78
C ALA A 173 -6.17 -18.11 -1.97
N ARG A 174 -6.77 -18.44 -3.12
CA ARG A 174 -6.05 -18.72 -4.36
C ARG A 174 -5.30 -17.49 -4.90
N LEU A 175 -5.92 -16.31 -4.83
CA LEU A 175 -5.27 -15.05 -5.23
C LEU A 175 -4.05 -14.75 -4.36
N ALA A 176 -4.16 -14.88 -3.04
CA ALA A 176 -3.04 -14.65 -2.12
C ALA A 176 -1.89 -15.64 -2.33
N VAL A 177 -2.19 -16.92 -2.51
CA VAL A 177 -1.19 -17.96 -2.78
C VAL A 177 -0.52 -17.77 -4.15
N ASN A 178 -1.27 -17.37 -5.18
CA ASN A 178 -0.72 -17.04 -6.49
C ASN A 178 0.18 -15.81 -6.44
N GLU A 179 -0.22 -14.78 -5.72
CA GLU A 179 0.55 -13.55 -5.55
C GLU A 179 1.90 -13.84 -4.86
N PHE A 180 1.93 -14.69 -3.83
CA PHE A 180 3.18 -15.12 -3.21
C PHE A 180 4.11 -15.80 -4.22
N ALA A 181 3.58 -16.71 -5.05
CA ALA A 181 4.36 -17.36 -6.09
C ALA A 181 4.93 -16.35 -7.12
N GLN A 182 4.20 -15.27 -7.41
CA GLN A 182 4.70 -14.19 -8.27
C GLN A 182 5.78 -13.35 -7.59
N ILE A 183 5.66 -13.05 -6.28
CA ILE A 183 6.72 -12.39 -5.50
C ILE A 183 8.04 -13.18 -5.63
N VAL A 184 7.97 -14.51 -5.46
CA VAL A 184 9.14 -15.40 -5.60
C VAL A 184 9.69 -15.41 -7.03
N ARG A 185 8.83 -15.48 -8.06
CA ARG A 185 9.25 -15.42 -9.48
C ARG A 185 9.87 -14.08 -9.86
N ASN A 186 9.47 -12.99 -9.21
CA ASN A 186 10.03 -11.67 -9.43
C ASN A 186 11.38 -11.45 -8.71
N GLY A 187 11.88 -12.46 -7.98
CA GLY A 187 13.18 -12.41 -7.33
C GLY A 187 13.19 -11.71 -5.97
N LEU A 188 12.02 -11.43 -5.39
CA LEU A 188 11.86 -10.78 -4.08
C LEU A 188 11.97 -11.84 -2.96
N TYR A 189 13.13 -12.48 -2.87
CA TYR A 189 13.32 -13.67 -2.02
C TYR A 189 13.34 -13.35 -0.53
N ASP A 190 13.93 -12.22 -0.13
CA ASP A 190 14.02 -11.81 1.27
C ASP A 190 12.62 -11.43 1.80
N GLU A 191 11.85 -10.71 0.99
CA GLU A 191 10.45 -10.39 1.31
C GLU A 191 9.59 -11.65 1.36
N ALA A 192 9.73 -12.56 0.39
CA ALA A 192 9.01 -13.83 0.40
C ALA A 192 9.36 -14.70 1.62
N ALA A 193 10.64 -14.74 2.02
CA ALA A 193 11.07 -15.47 3.20
C ALA A 193 10.48 -14.86 4.48
N ALA A 194 10.48 -13.53 4.60
CA ALA A 194 9.86 -12.82 5.72
C ALA A 194 8.34 -13.07 5.79
N ILE A 195 7.63 -13.01 4.64
CA ILE A 195 6.20 -13.30 4.57
C ILE A 195 5.93 -14.75 5.02
N TYR A 196 6.67 -15.73 4.48
CA TYR A 196 6.48 -17.14 4.84
C TYR A 196 6.73 -17.41 6.33
N ALA A 197 7.75 -16.76 6.91
CA ALA A 197 8.06 -16.88 8.32
C ALA A 197 6.96 -16.29 9.23
N ALA A 198 6.26 -15.24 8.80
CA ALA A 198 5.26 -14.55 9.61
C ALA A 198 3.85 -15.18 9.60
N ILE A 199 3.51 -16.02 8.62
CA ILE A 199 2.15 -16.55 8.42
C ILE A 199 1.87 -17.86 9.17
N GLY A 200 0.60 -18.23 9.31
CA GLY A 200 0.14 -19.47 9.96
C GLY A 200 0.39 -20.76 9.16
N PRO A 201 0.32 -21.94 9.80
CA PRO A 201 0.68 -23.23 9.19
C PRO A 201 -0.18 -23.61 7.97
N GLU A 202 -1.48 -23.31 7.99
CA GLU A 202 -2.40 -23.60 6.89
C GLU A 202 -2.00 -22.85 5.62
N ALA A 203 -1.65 -21.57 5.77
CA ALA A 203 -1.16 -20.74 4.68
C ALA A 203 0.19 -21.27 4.16
N ARG A 204 1.13 -21.63 5.06
CA ARG A 204 2.43 -22.21 4.68
C ARG A 204 2.27 -23.48 3.84
N ILE A 205 1.39 -24.40 4.23
CA ILE A 205 1.12 -25.62 3.47
C ILE A 205 0.60 -25.29 2.07
N ALA A 206 -0.37 -24.37 1.97
CA ALA A 206 -0.90 -23.93 0.68
C ALA A 206 0.17 -23.29 -0.22
N LEU A 207 1.07 -22.49 0.36
CA LEU A 207 2.21 -21.92 -0.36
C LEU A 207 3.17 -23.00 -0.86
N LEU A 208 3.54 -23.97 -0.03
CA LEU A 208 4.43 -25.07 -0.44
C LEU A 208 3.84 -25.83 -1.63
N VAL A 209 2.55 -26.17 -1.59
CA VAL A 209 1.88 -26.82 -2.74
C VAL A 209 1.99 -25.95 -3.99
N ARG A 210 1.74 -24.64 -3.88
CA ARG A 210 1.81 -23.73 -5.02
C ARG A 210 3.22 -23.55 -5.58
N LEU A 211 4.24 -23.60 -4.73
CA LEU A 211 5.63 -23.45 -5.14
C LEU A 211 6.08 -24.55 -6.11
N ILE A 212 5.37 -25.69 -6.23
CA ILE A 212 5.67 -26.71 -7.23
C ILE A 212 5.71 -26.12 -8.66
N ASP A 213 4.88 -25.13 -8.95
CA ASP A 213 4.79 -24.48 -10.26
C ASP A 213 5.77 -23.31 -10.44
N VAL A 214 6.58 -22.99 -9.43
CA VAL A 214 7.63 -21.97 -9.53
C VAL A 214 8.90 -22.63 -10.09
N PRO A 215 9.59 -22.01 -11.07
CA PRO A 215 10.81 -22.61 -11.64
C PRO A 215 11.85 -22.91 -10.56
N GLN A 216 12.54 -24.05 -10.70
CA GLN A 216 13.47 -24.58 -9.70
C GLN A 216 14.49 -23.55 -9.21
N PHE A 217 15.06 -22.75 -10.12
CA PHE A 217 16.00 -21.67 -9.78
C PHE A 217 15.46 -20.72 -8.69
N HIS A 218 14.21 -20.28 -8.81
CA HIS A 218 13.61 -19.37 -7.82
C HIS A 218 13.32 -20.08 -6.50
N ARG A 219 12.95 -21.37 -6.54
CA ARG A 219 12.73 -22.19 -5.33
C ARG A 219 14.01 -22.38 -4.53
N GLU A 220 15.13 -22.63 -5.19
CA GLU A 220 16.45 -22.73 -4.55
C GLU A 220 16.90 -21.39 -3.95
N ARG A 221 16.63 -20.28 -4.64
CA ARG A 221 16.91 -18.93 -4.11
C ARG A 221 16.06 -18.62 -2.88
N LEU A 222 14.77 -18.93 -2.91
CA LEU A 222 13.88 -18.81 -1.75
C LEU A 222 14.34 -19.71 -0.59
N SER A 223 14.72 -20.97 -0.88
CA SER A 223 15.22 -21.92 0.13
C SER A 223 16.42 -21.35 0.90
N ARG A 224 17.38 -20.73 0.18
CA ARG A 224 18.52 -20.04 0.81
C ARG A 224 18.12 -18.82 1.63
N ALA A 225 17.18 -18.01 1.16
CA ALA A 225 16.68 -16.86 1.93
C ALA A 225 15.95 -17.31 3.21
N LEU A 226 15.21 -18.41 3.14
CA LEU A 226 14.53 -18.99 4.29
C LEU A 226 15.50 -19.55 5.34
N ASP A 227 16.67 -20.04 4.97
CA ASP A 227 17.64 -20.54 5.95
C ASP A 227 18.11 -19.47 6.95
N ALA A 228 18.02 -18.19 6.60
CA ALA A 228 18.36 -17.09 7.51
C ALA A 228 17.28 -16.83 8.58
N VAL A 229 16.00 -17.10 8.28
CA VAL A 229 14.85 -16.71 9.13
C VAL A 229 14.06 -17.89 9.68
N MET A 230 14.08 -19.02 8.98
CA MET A 230 13.37 -20.25 9.33
C MET A 230 14.10 -21.46 8.71
N PRO A 231 15.20 -21.93 9.35
CA PRO A 231 15.94 -23.10 8.88
C PRO A 231 15.05 -24.34 8.77
N GLY A 232 15.35 -25.20 7.79
CA GLY A 232 14.70 -26.52 7.69
C GLY A 232 13.36 -26.55 6.94
N VAL A 233 12.85 -25.43 6.41
CA VAL A 233 11.64 -25.43 5.56
C VAL A 233 11.82 -26.29 4.29
N PRO A 234 11.02 -27.35 4.08
CA PRO A 234 11.16 -28.23 2.92
C PRO A 234 10.53 -27.59 1.67
N ILE A 235 11.33 -26.92 0.85
CA ILE A 235 10.88 -26.36 -0.42
C ILE A 235 10.77 -27.46 -1.49
N PRO A 236 9.63 -27.62 -2.18
CA PRO A 236 9.43 -28.70 -3.15
C PRO A 236 10.49 -28.70 -4.25
N GLY A 237 11.07 -29.88 -4.51
CA GLY A 237 12.06 -30.07 -5.56
C GLY A 237 13.36 -29.26 -5.35
N VAL A 238 13.70 -28.95 -4.10
CA VAL A 238 15.01 -28.40 -3.70
C VAL A 238 15.68 -29.43 -2.80
N ASP A 239 16.74 -30.06 -3.28
CA ASP A 239 17.52 -31.00 -2.50
C ASP A 239 18.38 -30.25 -1.47
N ARG A 240 18.14 -30.52 -0.18
CA ARG A 240 18.90 -29.97 0.94
C ARG A 240 19.94 -30.96 1.45
N SER A 241 20.61 -31.66 0.53
CA SER A 241 21.67 -32.63 0.83
C SER A 241 22.90 -32.04 1.56
N ASP A 242 22.87 -30.76 1.94
CA ASP A 242 23.82 -30.09 2.84
C ASP A 242 23.52 -30.34 4.33
N ASP A 243 22.90 -31.46 4.70
CA ASP A 243 23.30 -32.19 5.92
C ASP A 243 24.75 -32.67 5.72
N GLN A 244 25.68 -31.72 5.67
CA GLN A 244 27.09 -31.96 5.42
C GLN A 244 27.62 -32.90 6.51
N PRO A 245 28.04 -34.14 6.17
CA PRO A 245 28.40 -35.15 7.15
C PRO A 245 29.63 -34.78 8.00
N TRP A 246 30.35 -33.70 7.67
CA TRP A 246 31.55 -33.24 8.37
C TRP A 246 31.32 -32.13 9.42
N LYS A 247 30.06 -31.74 9.71
CA LYS A 247 29.73 -30.83 10.83
C LYS A 247 29.44 -31.55 12.16
N ARG A 248 29.86 -32.81 12.31
CA ARG A 248 29.80 -33.58 13.57
C ARG A 248 31.17 -33.66 14.23
#